data_AF-J8DLL4-F1
#
_entry.id   AF-J8DLL4-F1
#
_cell.length_a   1.000
_cell.length_b   1.000
_cell.length_c   1.000
_cell.angle_alpha   90.00
_cell.angle_beta   90.00
_cell.angle_gamma   90.00
#
_symmetry.space_group_name_H-M   'P 1'
#
loop_
_entity.id
_entity.type
_entity.pdbx_description
1 polymer ?
#
loop_
_entity_poly.entity_id
_entity_poly.type
_entity_poly.pdbx_seq_one_letter_code
_entity_poly.pdbx_strand_id
1 'polypeptide(L)' 'MSNKDVVTILNEEFENEQTGEKLQGLTVIVDGKLKQVMDIIIDKNDNYSNYTEVVKDALFEGINNIINKINK' A
#
# COMPACT_ATOMS: atom_id res chain seq x y z
N MET A 1 -11.22 -5.16 -24.14
CA MET A 1 -11.12 -3.98 -23.26
C MET A 1 -10.41 -4.42 -21.99
N SER A 2 -9.10 -4.15 -21.86
CA SER A 2 -8.33 -4.63 -20.70
C SER A 2 -8.57 -3.69 -19.51
N ASN A 3 -9.15 -4.25 -18.46
CA ASN A 3 -9.35 -3.63 -17.16
C ASN A 3 -7.96 -3.46 -16.49
N LYS A 4 -7.21 -2.42 -16.85
CA LYS A 4 -5.82 -2.15 -16.40
C LYS A 4 -5.74 -1.40 -15.07
N ASP A 5 -6.83 -1.40 -14.30
CA ASP A 5 -6.95 -0.74 -12.99
C ASP A 5 -6.95 -1.75 -11.83
N VAL A 6 -6.35 -2.93 -12.02
CA VAL A 6 -6.29 -3.96 -10.98
C VAL A 6 -5.01 -3.79 -10.18
N VAL A 7 -5.15 -3.52 -8.88
CA VAL A 7 -4.05 -3.64 -7.92
C VAL A 7 -4.02 -5.08 -7.43
N THR A 8 -2.89 -5.76 -7.62
CA THR A 8 -2.71 -7.12 -7.11
C THR A 8 -2.08 -7.04 -5.73
N ILE A 9 -2.77 -7.58 -4.74
CA ILE A 9 -2.29 -7.70 -3.36
C ILE A 9 -2.30 -9.19 -3.01
N LEU A 10 -1.14 -9.69 -2.60
CA LEU A 10 -0.97 -11.03 -2.05
C LEU A 10 -0.97 -10.93 -0.53
N ASN A 11 -1.67 -11.84 0.14
CA ASN A 11 -1.68 -11.95 1.59
C ASN A 11 -0.95 -13.24 1.98
N GLU A 12 0.00 -13.10 2.88
CA GLU A 12 0.81 -14.18 3.43
C GLU A 12 0.68 -14.13 4.95
N GLU A 13 0.39 -15.27 5.59
CA GLU A 13 0.41 -15.37 7.05
C GLU A 13 1.78 -15.87 7.52
N PHE A 14 2.37 -15.16 8.46
CA PHE A 14 3.62 -15.50 9.13
C PHE A 14 3.32 -15.79 10.60
N GLU A 15 4.02 -16.74 11.18
CA GLU A 15 3.97 -16.96 12.62
C GLU A 15 5.18 -16.25 13.25
N ASN A 16 4.93 -15.37 14.22
CA ASN A 16 5.99 -14.76 15.00
C ASN A 16 6.59 -15.83 15.92
N GLU A 17 7.82 -16.25 15.64
CA GLU A 17 8.51 -17.31 16.39
C GLU A 17 8.69 -17.00 17.89
N GLN A 18 8.62 -15.73 18.31
CA GLN A 18 8.79 -15.33 19.70
C GLN A 18 7.48 -15.27 20.49
N THR A 19 6.36 -14.92 19.83
CA THR A 19 5.05 -14.71 20.50
C THR A 19 4.00 -15.75 20.11
N GLY A 20 4.22 -16.52 19.04
CA GLY A 20 3.24 -17.42 18.43
C GLY A 20 2.10 -16.69 17.71
N GLU A 21 2.18 -15.36 17.56
CA GLU A 21 1.14 -14.58 16.91
C GLU A 21 1.21 -14.70 15.39
N LYS A 22 0.04 -14.81 14.76
CA LYS A 22 -0.08 -14.76 13.31
C LYS A 22 -0.03 -13.32 12.81
N LEU A 23 1.02 -13.00 12.08
CA LEU A 23 1.22 -11.74 11.38
C LEU A 23 0.72 -11.88 9.95
N GLN A 24 0.04 -10.85 9.43
CA GLN A 24 -0.30 -10.79 8.01
C GLN A 24 0.71 -9.90 7.27
N GLY A 25 1.40 -10.47 6.29
CA GLY A 25 2.20 -9.73 5.33
C GLY A 25 1.40 -9.49 4.06
N LEU A 26 1.50 -8.27 3.54
CA LEU A 26 0.86 -7.87 2.30
C LEU A 26 1.94 -7.53 1.28
N THR A 27 1.95 -8.25 0.17
CA THR A 27 2.81 -7.97 -0.97
C THR A 27 1.98 -7.29 -2.05
N VAL A 28 2.33 -6.05 -2.41
CA VAL A 28 1.63 -5.26 -3.43
C VAL A 28 2.44 -5.26 -4.72
N ILE A 29 1.84 -5.72 -5.81
CA ILE A 29 2.46 -5.64 -7.14
C ILE A 29 2.01 -4.34 -7.81
N VAL A 30 2.97 -3.44 -8.03
CA VAL A 30 2.75 -2.13 -8.64
C VAL A 30 3.02 -2.22 -10.15
N ASP A 31 1.95 -2.21 -10.95
CA ASP A 31 2.02 -2.22 -12.41
C ASP A 31 0.94 -1.32 -13.05
N GLY A 32 1.06 -1.09 -14.35
CA GLY A 32 0.07 -0.40 -15.15
C GLY A 32 -0.16 1.04 -14.70
N LYS A 33 -1.42 1.40 -14.48
CA LYS A 33 -1.78 2.77 -14.09
C LYS A 33 -1.35 3.12 -12.67
N LEU A 34 -1.35 2.14 -11.74
CA LEU A 34 -0.88 2.39 -10.38
C LEU A 34 0.59 2.83 -10.41
N LYS A 35 1.42 2.13 -11.18
CA LYS A 35 2.82 2.50 -11.39
C LYS A 35 2.96 3.93 -11.91
N GLN A 36 2.21 4.29 -12.95
CA GLN A 36 2.26 5.64 -13.54
C GLN A 36 1.91 6.74 -12.52
N VAL A 37 0.91 6.50 -11.67
CA VAL A 37 0.53 7.44 -10.62
C VAL A 37 1.64 7.57 -9.59
N MET A 38 2.24 6.46 -9.16
CA MET A 38 3.34 6.46 -8.19
C MET A 38 4.60 7.12 -8.74
N ASP A 39 4.92 6.90 -10.02
CA ASP A 39 6.01 7.59 -10.73
C ASP A 39 5.80 9.10 -10.71
N ILE A 40 4.59 9.57 -11.02
CA ILE A 40 4.26 11.00 -10.99
C ILE A 40 4.39 11.58 -9.58
N ILE A 41 4.01 10.83 -8.54
CA ILE A 41 4.13 11.28 -7.15
C ILE A 41 5.60 11.49 -6.78
N ILE A 42 6.46 10.52 -7.08
CA ILE A 42 7.89 10.60 -6.81
C ILE A 42 8.54 11.74 -7.61
N ASP A 43 8.23 11.83 -8.91
CA ASP A 43 8.81 12.86 -9.79
C ASP A 43 8.42 14.29 -9.38
N LYS A 44 7.26 14.46 -8.75
CA LYS A 44 6.74 15.78 -8.33
C LYS A 44 6.96 16.11 -6.87
N ASN A 45 7.45 15.18 -6.06
CA ASN A 45 7.57 15.37 -4.63
C ASN A 45 8.88 14.78 -4.12
N ASP A 46 9.86 15.65 -3.90
CA ASP A 46 11.20 15.30 -3.42
C ASP A 46 11.21 14.61 -2.05
N ASN A 47 10.08 14.60 -1.32
CA ASN A 47 9.95 13.87 -0.07
C ASN A 47 9.83 12.36 -0.25
N TYR A 48 9.56 11.88 -1.48
CA TYR A 48 9.44 10.45 -1.78
C TYR A 48 10.58 9.99 -2.67
N SER A 49 11.36 9.02 -2.18
CA SER A 49 12.50 8.46 -2.90
C SER A 49 12.19 7.13 -3.59
N ASN A 50 11.11 6.46 -3.18
CA ASN A 50 10.73 5.14 -3.70
C ASN A 50 9.24 4.85 -3.48
N TYR A 51 8.72 3.83 -4.16
CA TYR A 51 7.32 3.42 -4.06
C TYR A 51 6.92 3.00 -2.64
N THR A 52 7.83 2.42 -1.86
CA THR A 52 7.54 1.95 -0.51
C THR A 52 7.14 3.09 0.42
N GLU A 53 7.82 4.24 0.32
CA GLU A 53 7.47 5.44 1.10
C GLU A 53 6.10 5.98 0.71
N VAL A 54 5.81 6.06 -0.60
CA VAL A 54 4.50 6.47 -1.10
C VAL A 54 3.40 5.54 -0.58
N VAL A 55 3.60 4.22 -0.64
CA VAL A 55 2.62 3.24 -0.12
C VAL A 55 2.44 3.37 1.38
N LYS A 56 3.53 3.53 2.14
CA LYS A 56 3.49 3.66 3.59
C LYS A 56 2.61 4.85 4.01
N ASP A 57 2.85 6.02 3.44
CA ASP A 57 2.11 7.21 3.82
C ASP A 57 0.65 7.14 3.35
N ALA A 58 0.42 6.67 2.12
CA ALA A 58 -0.93 6.45 1.60
C ALA A 58 -1.73 5.43 2.45
N LEU A 59 -1.09 4.38 2.97
CA LEU A 59 -1.71 3.42 3.87
C LEU A 59 -2.11 4.07 5.19
N PHE A 60 -1.22 4.84 5.83
CA PHE A 60 -1.54 5.51 7.09
C PHE A 60 -2.64 6.56 6.93
N GLU A 61 -2.55 7.41 5.90
CA GLU A 61 -3.61 8.38 5.59
C GLU A 61 -4.94 7.68 5.30
N GLY A 62 -4.91 6.59 4.53
CA GLY A 62 -6.08 5.77 4.23
C GLY A 62 -6.73 5.18 5.48
N ILE A 63 -5.95 4.56 6.36
CA ILE A 63 -6.41 3.98 7.63
C ILE A 63 -7.02 5.05 8.53
N ASN A 64 -6.33 6.19 8.69
CA ASN A 64 -6.84 7.32 9.48
C ASN A 64 -8.18 7.83 8.93
N ASN A 65 -8.31 7.94 7.61
CA ASN A 65 -9.55 8.33 6.97
C ASN A 65 -10.67 7.31 7.20
N ILE A 66 -10.37 6.01 7.24
CA ILE A 66 -11.35 4.96 7.56
C ILE A 66 -11.80 5.10 9.02
N ILE A 67 -10.87 5.24 9.97
CA ILE A 67 -11.17 5.42 11.39
C ILE A 67 -12.04 6.65 11.62
N ASN A 68 -11.71 7.77 10.97
CA ASN A 68 -12.48 9.01 11.05
C ASN A 68 -13.90 8.88 10.52
N LYS A 69 -14.14 7.98 9.54
CA LYS A 69 -15.48 7.69 9.02
C LYS A 69 -16.29 6.78 9.95
N ILE A 70 -15.63 5.91 10.71
CA ILE A 70 -16.28 5.04 11.70
C ILE A 70 -16.70 5.85 12.94
N ASN A 71 -15.87 6.80 13.35
CA ASN A 71 -16.11 7.65 14.52
C ASN A 71 -17.04 8.85 14.24
N LYS A 72 -17.68 8.90 13.07
CA LYS A 72 -18.67 9.90 12.67
C LYS A 72 -20.08 9.31 12.74
#